data_AF-A0A7X0ECJ8-F1
#
_entry.id   AF-A0A7X0ECJ8-F1
#
_cell.length_a   1.000
_cell.length_b   1.000
_cell.length_c   1.000
_cell.angle_alpha   90.00
_cell.angle_beta   90.00
_cell.angle_gamma   90.00
#
_symmetry.space_group_name_H-M   'P 1'
#
loop_
_entity.id
_entity.type
_entity.pdbx_description
1 polymer ?
#
loop_
_entity_poly.entity_id
_entity_poly.type
_entity_poly.pdbx_seq_one_letter_code
_entity_poly.pdbx_strand_id
1 'polypeptide(L)'
;MTALLPRDDMDTGHPALAAAWQHRRARGLHPHPVLTPAGLVLGAGTLLAKRSANVWAPQALDVDADRLLALLAIAYGSPHTAERARHILAKVEAAGRALAANEAVQAAIHLAHAGLGALPDTEATAHRLFLAETLLDDGMAPNVLMKVAGFAIAKYSPDQPRDDHGRWTSGGGSDMATGSAPYEVAGDGLRAGVVPVGYDGERNWSSSKAGSGNQFKKLRPHRDKPGWTRWKDQNGAWRERPSTKEELEYFADKALRGIPGILPFSFLPGRILEEQMCQLTPGKCLPDSI
;
A
#
# COMPACT_ATOMS: atom_id res chain seq x y z
N MET A 1 -36.57 -34.26 -30.56
CA MET A 1 -36.37 -33.48 -29.33
C MET A 1 -35.27 -34.16 -28.53
N THR A 2 -34.04 -33.68 -28.65
CA THR A 2 -32.87 -34.29 -28.00
C THR A 2 -32.73 -33.67 -26.62
N ALA A 3 -33.08 -34.43 -25.59
CA ALA A 3 -32.91 -34.02 -24.20
C ALA A 3 -31.41 -34.01 -23.88
N LEU A 4 -30.84 -32.82 -23.73
CA LEU A 4 -29.54 -32.63 -23.10
C LEU A 4 -29.66 -33.04 -21.64
N LEU A 5 -29.14 -34.21 -21.30
CA LEU A 5 -28.99 -34.61 -19.90
C LEU A 5 -28.03 -33.62 -19.20
N PRO A 6 -28.34 -33.18 -17.97
CA PRO A 6 -27.43 -32.38 -17.18
C PRO A 6 -26.19 -33.23 -16.89
N ARG A 7 -25.04 -32.68 -17.27
CA ARG A 7 -23.74 -33.32 -17.12
C ARG A 7 -23.31 -33.18 -15.66
N ASP A 8 -23.62 -34.17 -14.83
CA ASP A 8 -23.14 -34.32 -13.45
C ASP A 8 -21.64 -34.75 -13.44
N ASP A 9 -20.79 -34.01 -14.14
CA ASP A 9 -19.33 -34.25 -14.20
C ASP A 9 -18.59 -33.60 -13.00
N MET A 10 -19.30 -33.23 -11.92
CA MET A 10 -18.71 -32.53 -10.76
C MET A 10 -18.10 -33.47 -9.69
N ASP A 11 -18.26 -34.79 -9.82
CA ASP A 11 -17.88 -35.74 -8.74
C ASP A 11 -16.43 -36.26 -8.84
N THR A 12 -15.63 -35.73 -9.78
CA THR A 12 -14.16 -35.87 -9.75
C THR A 12 -13.48 -34.69 -9.05
N GLY A 13 -14.24 -33.92 -8.26
CA GLY A 13 -13.72 -32.86 -7.43
C GLY A 13 -12.67 -33.41 -6.46
N HIS A 14 -11.41 -33.00 -6.63
CA HIS A 14 -10.33 -33.33 -5.70
C HIS A 14 -10.77 -32.98 -4.26
N PRO A 15 -11.10 -33.95 -3.40
CA PRO A 15 -11.70 -33.67 -2.09
C PRO A 15 -10.74 -32.86 -1.21
N ALA A 16 -9.43 -33.04 -1.41
CA ALA A 16 -8.39 -32.23 -0.80
C ALA A 16 -8.47 -30.74 -1.18
N LEU A 17 -8.74 -30.44 -2.46
CA LEU A 17 -8.87 -29.07 -2.95
C LEU A 17 -10.13 -28.40 -2.39
N ALA A 18 -11.24 -29.13 -2.33
CA ALA A 18 -12.48 -28.66 -1.72
C ALA A 18 -12.31 -28.37 -0.21
N ALA A 19 -11.64 -29.27 0.52
CA ALA A 19 -11.32 -29.07 1.94
C ALA A 19 -10.38 -27.87 2.15
N ALA A 20 -9.36 -27.71 1.29
CA ALA A 20 -8.45 -26.57 1.33
C ALA A 20 -9.18 -25.25 1.07
N TRP A 21 -10.10 -25.21 0.09
CA TRP A 21 -10.96 -24.07 -0.16
C TRP A 21 -11.82 -23.71 1.07
N GLN A 22 -12.51 -24.68 1.65
CA GLN A 22 -13.35 -24.47 2.83
C GLN A 22 -12.55 -23.93 4.01
N HIS A 23 -11.37 -24.49 4.27
CA HIS A 23 -10.48 -24.02 5.33
C HIS A 23 -10.03 -22.57 5.10
N ARG A 24 -9.69 -22.19 3.87
CA ARG A 24 -9.31 -20.81 3.55
C ARG A 24 -10.48 -19.84 3.67
N ARG A 25 -11.65 -20.22 3.14
CA ARG A 25 -12.90 -19.44 3.24
C ARG A 25 -13.27 -19.16 4.70
N ALA A 26 -13.09 -20.12 5.60
CA ALA A 26 -13.39 -19.97 7.02
C ALA A 26 -12.57 -18.87 7.72
N ARG A 27 -11.42 -18.47 7.15
CA ARG A 27 -10.59 -17.36 7.66
C ARG A 27 -11.07 -15.98 7.23
N GLY A 28 -12.15 -15.90 6.45
CA GLY A 28 -12.72 -14.67 5.92
C GLY A 28 -12.31 -14.38 4.48
N LEU A 29 -13.05 -13.46 3.86
CA LEU A 29 -12.80 -12.99 2.50
C LEU A 29 -12.42 -11.52 2.52
N HIS A 30 -11.36 -11.17 1.80
CA HIS A 30 -10.90 -9.80 1.60
C HIS A 30 -11.38 -9.28 0.24
N PRO A 31 -12.42 -8.42 0.18
CA PRO A 31 -12.91 -7.88 -1.08
C PRO A 31 -11.93 -6.87 -1.70
N HIS A 32 -10.97 -6.36 -0.94
CA HIS A 32 -9.93 -5.44 -1.41
C HIS A 32 -8.53 -6.02 -1.16
N PRO A 33 -7.50 -5.58 -1.88
CA PRO A 33 -6.12 -5.95 -1.57
C PRO A 33 -5.71 -5.38 -0.21
N VAL A 34 -5.20 -6.24 0.68
CA VAL A 34 -4.79 -5.87 2.04
C VAL A 34 -3.33 -6.26 2.27
N LEU A 35 -2.56 -5.37 2.90
CA LEU A 35 -1.21 -5.69 3.37
C LEU A 35 -1.30 -6.43 4.70
N THR A 36 -0.72 -7.62 4.74
CA THR A 36 -0.64 -8.47 5.91
C THR A 36 0.83 -8.73 6.28
N PRO A 37 1.11 -9.39 7.42
CA PRO A 37 2.45 -9.87 7.71
C PRO A 37 2.98 -10.88 6.68
N ALA A 38 2.10 -11.61 5.97
CA ALA A 38 2.51 -12.57 4.93
C ALA A 38 2.81 -11.89 3.57
N GLY A 39 2.23 -10.72 3.31
CA GLY A 39 2.38 -10.00 2.05
C GLY A 39 1.10 -9.29 1.61
N LEU A 40 0.97 -9.04 0.31
CA LEU A 40 -0.24 -8.49 -0.30
C LEU A 40 -1.25 -9.62 -0.55
N VAL A 41 -2.43 -9.52 0.06
CA VAL A 41 -3.45 -10.57 0.07
C VAL A 41 -4.74 -10.08 -0.58
N LEU A 42 -5.45 -10.97 -1.30
CA LEU A 42 -6.76 -10.71 -1.90
C LEU A 42 -7.68 -11.94 -1.82
N GLY A 43 -8.99 -11.76 -1.70
CA GLY A 43 -9.96 -12.87 -1.66
C GLY A 43 -9.81 -13.74 -0.40
N ALA A 44 -9.79 -15.06 -0.55
CA ALA A 44 -9.70 -16.03 0.55
C ALA A 44 -8.26 -16.24 1.07
N GLY A 45 -7.49 -15.17 1.21
CA GLY A 45 -6.11 -15.24 1.66
C GLY A 45 -5.08 -15.53 0.56
N THR A 46 -5.44 -15.34 -0.72
CA THR A 46 -4.55 -15.55 -1.86
C THR A 46 -3.42 -14.52 -1.86
N LEU A 47 -2.16 -14.98 -1.94
CA LEU A 47 -0.99 -14.11 -1.93
C LEU A 47 -0.69 -13.59 -3.33
N LEU A 48 -0.89 -12.29 -3.51
CA LEU A 48 -0.53 -11.56 -4.72
C LEU A 48 0.97 -11.25 -4.79
N ALA A 49 1.56 -10.94 -3.65
CA ALA A 49 3.00 -10.72 -3.49
C ALA A 49 3.41 -11.15 -2.08
N LYS A 50 4.52 -11.87 -1.95
CA LYS A 50 5.01 -12.36 -0.65
C LYS A 50 5.86 -11.29 0.02
N ARG A 51 6.03 -11.35 1.35
CA ARG A 51 7.12 -10.60 1.98
C ARG A 51 8.47 -11.15 1.52
N SER A 52 9.41 -10.26 1.29
CA SER A 52 10.79 -10.64 1.03
C SER A 52 11.38 -11.31 2.27
N ALA A 53 12.02 -12.46 2.09
CA ALA A 53 12.80 -13.12 3.12
C ALA A 53 14.16 -12.42 3.39
N ASN A 54 14.42 -11.28 2.73
CA ASN A 54 15.66 -10.55 2.88
C ASN A 54 15.79 -9.99 4.30
N VAL A 55 16.84 -10.42 5.01
CA VAL A 55 17.18 -9.99 6.38
C VAL A 55 17.28 -8.47 6.50
N TRP A 56 17.71 -7.79 5.44
CA TRP A 56 17.91 -6.33 5.43
C TRP A 56 16.63 -5.53 5.18
N ALA A 57 15.61 -6.17 4.62
CA ALA A 57 14.32 -5.55 4.31
C ALA A 57 13.18 -6.56 4.51
N PRO A 58 12.96 -7.06 5.73
CA PRO A 58 11.96 -8.11 6.01
C PRO A 58 10.54 -7.64 5.70
N GLN A 59 10.36 -6.32 5.59
CA GLN A 59 9.09 -5.70 5.29
C GLN A 59 8.91 -5.37 3.79
N ALA A 60 9.90 -5.61 2.93
CA ALA A 60 9.74 -5.42 1.49
C ALA A 60 8.77 -6.48 0.90
N LEU A 61 8.10 -6.14 -0.20
CA LEU A 61 7.33 -7.10 -0.99
C LEU A 61 8.22 -7.67 -2.08
N ASP A 62 8.18 -8.99 -2.24
CA ASP A 62 8.74 -9.72 -3.38
C ASP A 62 7.64 -9.84 -4.44
N VAL A 63 7.76 -9.06 -5.51
CA VAL A 63 6.74 -8.89 -6.54
C VAL A 63 7.18 -9.61 -7.81
N ASP A 64 6.59 -10.78 -8.04
CA ASP A 64 6.60 -11.42 -9.35
C ASP A 64 5.51 -10.75 -10.21
N ALA A 65 5.95 -9.94 -11.17
CA ALA A 65 5.07 -9.13 -12.00
C ALA A 65 4.08 -9.99 -12.82
N ASP A 66 4.54 -11.11 -13.37
CA ASP A 66 3.72 -11.97 -14.24
C ASP A 66 2.67 -12.73 -13.41
N ARG A 67 3.08 -13.26 -12.25
CA ARG A 67 2.16 -13.90 -11.29
C ARG A 67 1.10 -12.91 -10.79
N LEU A 68 1.51 -11.71 -10.38
CA LEU A 68 0.60 -10.68 -9.89
C LEU A 68 -0.45 -10.31 -10.94
N LEU A 69 0.00 -9.99 -12.16
CA LEU A 69 -0.90 -9.55 -13.23
C LEU A 69 -1.87 -10.66 -13.68
N ALA A 70 -1.41 -11.91 -13.72
CA ALA A 70 -2.28 -13.05 -14.04
C ALA A 70 -3.39 -13.24 -13.00
N LEU A 71 -3.04 -13.22 -11.71
CA LEU A 71 -4.03 -13.33 -10.63
C LEU A 71 -5.04 -12.19 -10.66
N LEU A 72 -4.58 -10.94 -10.88
CA LEU A 72 -5.47 -9.80 -10.99
C LEU A 72 -6.39 -9.88 -12.21
N ALA A 73 -5.88 -10.32 -13.37
CA ALA A 73 -6.72 -10.47 -14.56
C ALA A 73 -7.83 -11.52 -14.37
N ILE A 74 -7.50 -12.64 -13.72
CA ILE A 74 -8.48 -13.68 -13.33
C ILE A 74 -9.49 -13.14 -12.32
N ALA A 75 -9.02 -12.38 -11.33
CA ALA A 75 -9.89 -11.81 -10.30
C ALA A 75 -10.92 -10.84 -10.88
N TYR A 76 -10.49 -9.93 -11.74
CA TYR A 76 -11.35 -8.90 -12.32
C TYR A 76 -11.97 -9.30 -13.66
N GLY A 77 -11.76 -10.54 -14.12
CA GLY A 77 -12.33 -11.05 -15.37
C GLY A 77 -11.91 -10.27 -16.63
N SER A 78 -10.80 -9.54 -16.58
CA SER A 78 -10.38 -8.66 -17.66
C SER A 78 -8.85 -8.62 -17.80
N PRO A 79 -8.31 -8.71 -19.03
CA PRO A 79 -6.89 -8.53 -19.25
C PRO A 79 -6.51 -7.07 -19.01
N HIS A 80 -5.32 -6.84 -18.45
CA HIS A 80 -4.82 -5.49 -18.24
C HIS A 80 -4.22 -4.94 -19.54
N THR A 81 -4.49 -3.67 -19.84
CA THR A 81 -3.73 -2.95 -20.86
C THR A 81 -2.28 -2.77 -20.38
N ALA A 82 -1.33 -2.61 -21.30
CA ALA A 82 0.08 -2.42 -20.94
C ALA A 82 0.32 -1.20 -20.04
N GLU A 83 -0.46 -0.12 -20.22
CA GLU A 83 -0.41 1.05 -19.35
C GLU A 83 -0.95 0.75 -17.94
N ARG A 84 -2.10 0.10 -17.85
CA ARG A 84 -2.71 -0.27 -16.56
C ARG A 84 -1.80 -1.23 -15.79
N ALA A 85 -1.22 -2.22 -16.46
CA ALA A 85 -0.28 -3.16 -15.86
C ALA A 85 0.95 -2.44 -15.26
N ARG A 86 1.57 -1.53 -16.03
CA ARG A 86 2.70 -0.71 -15.55
C ARG A 86 2.32 0.15 -14.34
N HIS A 87 1.14 0.78 -14.38
CA HIS A 87 0.65 1.60 -13.27
C HIS A 87 0.43 0.76 -12.01
N ILE A 88 -0.22 -0.40 -12.12
CA ILE A 88 -0.46 -1.31 -10.98
C ILE A 88 0.88 -1.74 -10.38
N LEU A 89 1.82 -2.22 -11.19
CA LEU A 89 3.14 -2.67 -10.73
C LEU A 89 3.88 -1.54 -10.00
N ALA A 90 3.97 -0.35 -10.61
CA ALA A 90 4.64 0.79 -10.01
C ALA A 90 4.05 1.18 -8.65
N LYS A 91 2.71 1.08 -8.49
CA LYS A 91 2.03 1.37 -7.22
C LYS A 91 2.22 0.27 -6.18
N VAL A 92 2.19 -1.00 -6.57
CA VAL A 92 2.44 -2.13 -5.66
C VAL A 92 3.90 -2.12 -5.18
N GLU A 93 4.86 -1.85 -6.06
CA GLU A 93 6.26 -1.69 -5.67
C GLU A 93 6.47 -0.48 -4.75
N ALA A 94 5.82 0.65 -5.04
CA ALA A 94 5.87 1.83 -4.15
C ALA A 94 5.28 1.52 -2.77
N ALA A 95 4.18 0.75 -2.71
CA ALA A 95 3.62 0.26 -1.46
C ALA A 95 4.62 -0.64 -0.72
N GLY A 96 5.30 -1.56 -1.43
CA GLY A 96 6.35 -2.41 -0.87
C GLY A 96 7.53 -1.61 -0.28
N ARG A 97 7.99 -0.55 -0.97
CA ARG A 97 9.05 0.35 -0.46
C ARG A 97 8.60 1.13 0.77
N ALA A 98 7.40 1.69 0.76
CA ALA A 98 6.84 2.39 1.93
C ALA A 98 6.72 1.46 3.14
N LEU A 99 6.30 0.21 2.90
CA LEU A 99 6.20 -0.80 3.93
C LEU A 99 7.57 -1.23 4.47
N ALA A 100 8.59 -1.34 3.60
CA ALA A 100 9.98 -1.54 3.99
C ALA A 100 10.52 -0.42 4.91
N ALA A 101 10.05 0.81 4.69
CA ALA A 101 10.35 1.97 5.53
C ALA A 101 9.47 2.06 6.81
N ASN A 102 8.64 1.05 7.08
CA ASN A 102 7.68 1.01 8.18
C ASN A 102 6.60 2.13 8.10
N GLU A 103 6.28 2.59 6.90
CA GLU A 103 5.28 3.62 6.61
C GLU A 103 3.96 3.01 6.12
N ALA A 104 3.27 2.28 7.00
CA ALA A 104 2.06 1.52 6.63
C ALA A 104 0.94 2.37 5.98
N VAL A 105 0.76 3.61 6.44
CA VAL A 105 -0.23 4.55 5.87
C VAL A 105 0.13 4.92 4.43
N GLN A 106 1.41 5.21 4.17
CA GLN A 106 1.90 5.52 2.84
C GLN A 106 1.78 4.32 1.90
N ALA A 107 2.02 3.11 2.41
CA ALA A 107 1.82 1.87 1.65
C ALA A 107 0.34 1.68 1.26
N ALA A 108 -0.60 1.91 2.19
CA ALA A 108 -2.03 1.85 1.92
C ALA A 108 -2.48 2.90 0.89
N ILE A 109 -1.94 4.13 0.95
CA ILE A 109 -2.18 5.18 -0.05
C ILE A 109 -1.72 4.71 -1.43
N HIS A 110 -0.52 4.15 -1.54
CA HIS A 110 -0.02 3.63 -2.82
C HIS A 110 -0.93 2.52 -3.39
N LEU A 111 -1.41 1.61 -2.55
CA LEU A 111 -2.36 0.58 -2.98
C LEU A 111 -3.72 1.15 -3.41
N ALA A 112 -4.25 2.14 -2.69
CA ALA A 112 -5.47 2.83 -3.12
C ALA A 112 -5.28 3.47 -4.51
N HIS A 113 -4.12 4.09 -4.75
CA HIS A 113 -3.77 4.65 -6.05
C HIS A 113 -3.51 3.61 -7.14
N ALA A 114 -3.34 2.32 -6.82
CA ALA A 114 -3.26 1.26 -7.82
C ALA A 114 -4.60 1.05 -8.54
N GLY A 115 -5.72 1.54 -7.97
CA GLY A 115 -7.05 1.44 -8.59
C GLY A 115 -7.60 0.01 -8.61
N LEU A 116 -7.13 -0.84 -7.70
CA LEU A 116 -7.66 -2.18 -7.50
C LEU A 116 -8.93 -2.06 -6.64
N GLY A 117 -10.08 -1.92 -7.30
CA GLY A 117 -11.39 -1.81 -6.65
C GLY A 117 -11.79 -3.07 -5.87
N ALA A 118 -13.01 -3.09 -5.35
CA ALA A 118 -13.55 -4.32 -4.74
C ALA A 118 -13.62 -5.46 -5.77
N LEU A 119 -13.44 -6.69 -5.32
CA LEU A 119 -13.69 -7.88 -6.14
C LEU A 119 -15.15 -7.90 -6.60
N PRO A 120 -15.42 -8.16 -7.89
CA PRO A 120 -16.77 -8.47 -8.35
C PRO A 120 -17.15 -9.85 -7.78
N ASP A 121 -18.34 -10.02 -7.20
CA ASP A 121 -18.78 -11.27 -6.58
C ASP A 121 -17.68 -11.94 -5.72
N THR A 122 -17.49 -11.39 -4.51
CA THR A 122 -16.36 -11.71 -3.64
C THR A 122 -16.13 -13.21 -3.46
N GLU A 123 -17.20 -14.02 -3.34
CA GLU A 123 -17.06 -15.46 -3.10
C GLU A 123 -16.61 -16.22 -4.36
N ALA A 124 -17.30 -16.05 -5.48
CA ALA A 124 -16.93 -16.73 -6.73
C ALA A 124 -15.54 -16.30 -7.20
N THR A 125 -15.21 -15.03 -7.07
CA THR A 125 -13.90 -14.50 -7.45
C THR A 125 -12.78 -14.95 -6.50
N ALA A 126 -13.03 -15.02 -5.20
CA ALA A 126 -12.08 -15.59 -4.26
C ALA A 126 -11.81 -17.07 -4.54
N HIS A 127 -12.83 -17.84 -4.95
CA HIS A 127 -12.67 -19.23 -5.36
C HIS A 127 -11.81 -19.36 -6.63
N ARG A 128 -12.07 -18.53 -7.66
CA ARG A 128 -11.21 -18.48 -8.86
C ARG A 128 -9.76 -18.13 -8.54
N LEU A 129 -9.54 -17.15 -7.67
CA LEU A 129 -8.21 -16.76 -7.21
C LEU A 129 -7.49 -17.90 -6.47
N PHE A 130 -8.21 -18.64 -5.62
CA PHE A 130 -7.67 -19.80 -4.92
C PHE A 130 -7.22 -20.90 -5.90
N LEU A 131 -8.04 -21.23 -6.89
CA LEU A 131 -7.70 -22.23 -7.91
C LEU A 131 -6.50 -21.77 -8.75
N ALA A 132 -6.50 -20.49 -9.16
CA ALA A 132 -5.41 -19.90 -9.93
C ALA A 132 -4.08 -19.95 -9.17
N GLU A 133 -4.05 -19.57 -7.89
CA GLU A 133 -2.85 -19.66 -7.07
C GLU A 133 -2.37 -21.09 -6.89
N THR A 134 -3.28 -22.04 -6.65
CA THR A 134 -2.94 -23.46 -6.52
C THR A 134 -2.25 -23.98 -7.79
N LEU A 135 -2.77 -23.64 -8.98
CA LEU A 135 -2.14 -24.04 -10.25
C LEU A 135 -0.76 -23.41 -10.44
N LEU A 136 -0.58 -22.15 -10.05
CA LEU A 136 0.73 -21.48 -10.11
C LEU A 136 1.74 -22.10 -9.14
N ASP A 137 1.30 -22.48 -7.94
CA ASP A 137 2.13 -23.15 -6.95
C ASP A 137 2.48 -24.58 -7.37
N ASP A 138 1.63 -25.25 -8.15
CA ASP A 138 1.91 -26.53 -8.82
C ASP A 138 2.83 -26.38 -10.06
N GLY A 139 3.30 -25.16 -10.36
CA GLY A 139 4.28 -24.88 -11.41
C GLY A 139 3.69 -24.52 -12.77
N MET A 140 2.37 -24.28 -12.89
CA MET A 140 1.79 -23.74 -14.11
C MET A 140 2.36 -22.32 -14.36
N ALA A 141 2.89 -22.09 -15.56
CA ALA A 141 3.38 -20.77 -15.92
C ALA A 141 2.22 -19.75 -16.03
N PRO A 142 2.39 -18.48 -15.58
CA PRO A 142 1.32 -17.48 -15.61
C PRO A 142 0.72 -17.24 -17.00
N ASN A 143 1.53 -17.30 -18.06
CA ASN A 143 1.07 -17.17 -19.45
C ASN A 143 0.16 -18.34 -19.86
N VAL A 144 0.47 -19.58 -19.45
CA VAL A 144 -0.37 -20.75 -19.71
C VAL A 144 -1.70 -20.62 -18.96
N LEU A 145 -1.65 -20.21 -17.69
CA LEU A 145 -2.85 -19.96 -16.89
C LEU A 145 -3.76 -18.91 -17.54
N MET A 146 -3.20 -17.80 -18.02
CA MET A 146 -3.95 -16.76 -18.73
C MET A 146 -4.62 -17.28 -20.01
N LYS A 147 -3.92 -18.14 -20.77
CA LYS A 147 -4.49 -18.79 -21.97
C LYS A 147 -5.66 -19.72 -21.62
N VAL A 148 -5.53 -20.52 -20.55
CA VAL A 148 -6.59 -21.42 -20.07
C VAL A 148 -7.80 -20.63 -19.57
N ALA A 149 -7.57 -19.49 -18.93
CA ALA A 149 -8.63 -18.57 -18.51
C ALA A 149 -9.31 -17.81 -19.67
N GLY A 150 -8.88 -18.03 -20.92
CA GLY A 150 -9.48 -17.41 -22.11
C GLY A 150 -9.01 -15.98 -22.38
N PHE A 151 -7.96 -15.51 -21.69
CA PHE A 151 -7.41 -14.18 -21.95
C PHE A 151 -6.41 -14.23 -23.10
N ALA A 152 -6.62 -13.34 -24.08
CA ALA A 152 -5.62 -13.11 -25.11
C ALA A 152 -4.36 -12.50 -24.48
N ILE A 153 -3.24 -13.20 -24.61
CA ILE A 153 -1.95 -12.72 -24.14
C ILE A 153 -1.44 -11.70 -25.15
N ALA A 154 -1.75 -10.43 -24.96
CA ALA A 154 -1.01 -9.36 -25.61
C ALA A 154 0.41 -9.41 -25.03
N LYS A 155 1.33 -10.04 -25.77
CA LYS A 155 2.71 -10.28 -25.32
C LYS A 155 3.39 -8.94 -25.04
N TYR A 156 3.45 -8.55 -23.77
CA TYR A 156 4.41 -7.55 -23.31
C TYR A 156 5.79 -8.11 -23.64
N SER A 157 6.52 -7.45 -24.52
CA SER A 157 7.93 -7.76 -24.76
C SER A 157 8.75 -6.60 -24.19
N PRO A 158 9.64 -6.85 -23.22
CA PRO A 158 10.53 -5.81 -22.68
C PRO A 158 11.46 -5.23 -23.76
N ASP A 159 11.62 -5.94 -24.88
CA ASP A 159 12.43 -5.58 -26.05
C ASP A 159 11.63 -4.86 -27.15
N GLN A 160 10.38 -4.44 -26.90
CA GLN A 160 9.66 -3.66 -27.90
C GLN A 160 10.44 -2.39 -28.26
N PRO A 161 10.56 -2.07 -29.56
CA PRO A 161 11.33 -0.93 -30.02
C PRO A 161 10.79 0.34 -29.36
N ARG A 162 11.73 1.11 -28.79
CA ARG A 162 11.46 2.44 -28.24
C ARG A 162 11.79 3.47 -29.30
N ASP A 163 11.12 4.60 -29.26
CA ASP A 163 11.59 5.76 -30.01
C ASP A 163 12.89 6.30 -29.38
N ASP A 164 13.52 7.25 -30.07
CA ASP A 164 14.75 7.92 -29.62
C ASP A 164 14.60 8.66 -28.28
N HIS A 165 13.36 8.80 -27.78
CA HIS A 165 13.03 9.40 -26.48
C HIS A 165 12.66 8.37 -25.41
N GLY A 166 12.86 7.07 -25.67
CA GLY A 166 12.57 5.98 -24.73
C GLY A 166 11.08 5.70 -24.52
N ARG A 167 10.20 6.33 -25.32
CA ARG A 167 8.75 6.11 -25.30
C ARG A 167 8.41 4.88 -26.14
N TRP A 168 7.26 4.31 -25.82
CA TRP A 168 6.76 3.14 -26.52
C TRP A 168 6.19 3.60 -27.85
N THR A 169 6.79 3.18 -28.97
CA THR A 169 6.11 3.31 -30.26
C THR A 169 5.04 2.24 -30.31
N SER A 170 3.78 2.61 -30.59
CA SER A 170 2.74 1.64 -30.91
C SER A 170 3.17 0.91 -32.18
N GLY A 171 3.72 -0.30 -32.03
CA GLY A 171 4.12 -1.14 -33.16
C GLY A 171 2.94 -1.25 -34.12
N GLY A 172 3.12 -0.68 -35.32
CA GLY A 172 2.06 -0.41 -36.28
C GLY A 172 1.37 -1.69 -36.75
N GLY A 173 0.05 -1.74 -36.54
CA GLY A 173 -0.84 -2.31 -37.54
C GLY A 173 -0.91 -1.31 -38.69
N SER A 174 -0.26 -1.65 -39.79
CA SER A 174 -0.36 -0.90 -41.05
C SER A 174 -1.80 -0.91 -41.54
N ASP A 175 -2.45 0.25 -41.59
CA ASP A 175 -3.31 0.62 -42.70
C ASP A 175 -3.52 2.15 -42.78
N MET A 176 -2.96 2.69 -43.86
CA MET A 176 -3.36 3.85 -44.65
C MET A 176 -3.77 5.18 -43.98
N ALA A 177 -2.84 6.13 -44.13
CA ALA A 177 -3.00 7.34 -44.94
C ALA A 177 -3.64 8.61 -44.35
N THR A 178 -2.91 9.70 -44.65
CA THR A 178 -3.36 11.06 -45.01
C THR A 178 -3.53 12.08 -43.88
N GLY A 179 -2.74 13.15 -43.97
CA GLY A 179 -3.19 14.48 -43.57
C GLY A 179 -2.29 15.23 -42.61
N SER A 180 -1.11 15.66 -43.07
CA SER A 180 -0.37 16.76 -42.44
C SER A 180 -1.19 18.05 -42.47
N ALA A 181 -1.23 18.78 -41.36
CA ALA A 181 -1.47 20.23 -41.35
C ALA A 181 -0.62 20.87 -40.23
N PRO A 182 0.21 21.88 -40.55
CA PRO A 182 0.95 22.64 -39.55
C PRO A 182 0.08 23.81 -39.05
N TYR A 183 0.13 24.11 -37.76
CA TYR A 183 -0.27 25.43 -37.26
C TYR A 183 0.96 26.14 -36.67
N GLU A 184 1.34 27.23 -37.32
CA GLU A 184 2.11 28.32 -36.72
C GLU A 184 1.17 29.09 -35.78
N VAL A 185 1.61 29.32 -34.54
CA VAL A 185 1.11 30.45 -33.74
C VAL A 185 2.31 31.11 -33.07
N ALA A 186 2.70 32.24 -33.65
CA ALA A 186 3.52 33.27 -33.03
C ALA A 186 2.72 33.99 -31.94
N GLY A 187 3.39 34.42 -30.87
CA GLY A 187 2.76 35.20 -29.81
C GLY A 187 3.73 35.60 -28.71
N ASP A 188 4.37 36.74 -28.93
CA ASP A 188 5.19 37.54 -28.02
C ASP A 188 4.58 37.81 -26.63
N GLY A 189 5.45 38.17 -25.67
CA GLY A 189 5.09 39.25 -24.74
C GLY A 189 5.44 39.05 -23.26
N LEU A 190 6.68 39.38 -22.90
CA LEU A 190 7.12 40.13 -21.71
C LEU A 190 6.08 40.39 -20.60
N ARG A 191 6.39 39.97 -19.35
CA ARG A 191 6.03 40.79 -18.18
C ARG A 191 7.05 40.74 -17.06
N ALA A 192 7.33 41.94 -16.58
CA ALA A 192 8.38 42.38 -15.67
C ALA A 192 8.32 41.75 -14.27
N GLY A 193 9.49 41.78 -13.64
CA GLY A 193 9.72 41.34 -12.28
C GLY A 193 9.00 42.18 -11.22
N VAL A 194 8.60 41.47 -10.17
CA VAL A 194 8.20 42.02 -8.88
C VAL A 194 9.12 41.39 -7.85
N VAL A 195 9.92 42.23 -7.20
CA VAL A 195 10.74 41.86 -6.05
C VAL A 195 9.85 41.99 -4.81
N PRO A 196 9.64 40.93 -4.00
CA PRO A 196 9.05 41.12 -2.69
C PRO A 196 10.12 41.57 -1.68
N VAL A 197 9.84 42.77 -1.19
CA VAL A 197 10.15 43.40 0.11
C VAL A 197 10.45 42.39 1.24
N GLY A 198 11.40 42.79 2.10
CA GLY A 198 12.05 41.98 3.12
C GLY A 198 11.14 41.30 4.16
N TYR A 199 11.62 40.14 4.61
CA TYR A 199 11.05 39.33 5.68
C TYR A 199 11.92 39.47 6.93
N ASP A 200 11.40 40.14 7.94
CA ASP A 200 11.90 40.20 9.30
C ASP A 200 11.58 38.88 10.01
N GLY A 201 12.60 38.03 10.11
CA GLY A 201 12.52 36.74 10.77
C GLY A 201 12.39 36.90 12.27
N GLU A 202 11.17 36.76 12.81
CA GLU A 202 10.95 36.33 14.20
C GLU A 202 9.48 36.02 14.59
N ARG A 203 8.48 36.20 13.70
CA ARG A 203 7.06 36.07 14.06
C ARG A 203 6.26 35.02 13.27
N ASN A 204 6.67 33.74 13.27
CA ASN A 204 5.81 32.71 12.66
C ASN A 204 5.79 31.31 13.32
N TRP A 205 6.06 31.21 14.63
CA TRP A 205 5.82 29.95 15.36
C TRP A 205 4.45 29.92 16.08
N SER A 206 3.71 31.02 16.09
CA SER A 206 2.46 31.15 16.84
C SER A 206 1.25 30.75 15.99
N SER A 207 0.65 29.61 16.34
CA SER A 207 -0.80 29.34 16.32
C SER A 207 -1.57 29.31 14.99
N SER A 208 -0.97 29.04 13.83
CA SER A 208 -1.74 28.56 12.68
C SER A 208 -1.98 27.06 12.80
N LYS A 209 -3.04 26.71 13.54
CA LYS A 209 -3.85 25.48 13.46
C LYS A 209 -3.08 24.18 13.18
N ALA A 210 -2.88 23.38 14.23
CA ALA A 210 -2.28 22.05 14.26
C ALA A 210 -2.74 21.09 13.14
N GLY A 211 -2.15 21.23 11.95
CA GLY A 211 -2.59 20.53 10.74
C GLY A 211 -1.49 19.93 9.88
N SER A 212 -0.21 20.03 10.26
CA SER A 212 0.84 19.31 9.54
C SER A 212 1.71 18.50 10.49
N GLY A 213 1.52 17.17 10.47
CA GLY A 213 2.29 16.20 11.27
C GLY A 213 3.81 16.19 11.00
N ASN A 214 4.31 17.05 10.11
CA ASN A 214 5.74 17.22 9.86
C ASN A 214 6.44 18.14 10.86
N GLN A 215 5.73 18.98 11.63
CA GLN A 215 6.38 19.91 12.57
C GLN A 215 6.94 19.21 13.81
N PHE A 216 6.27 18.16 14.31
CA PHE A 216 6.72 17.40 15.49
C PHE A 216 7.96 16.53 15.23
N LYS A 217 8.32 16.26 13.97
CA LYS A 217 9.47 15.38 13.64
C LYS A 217 10.83 15.97 14.04
N LYS A 218 10.93 17.30 14.12
CA LYS A 218 12.14 18.03 14.54
C LYS A 218 12.26 18.17 16.07
N LEU A 219 11.17 17.90 16.80
CA LEU A 219 11.15 17.95 18.25
C LEU A 219 11.71 16.65 18.83
N ARG A 220 12.38 16.76 19.97
CA ARG A 220 12.91 15.63 20.74
C ARG A 220 12.55 15.85 22.23
N PRO A 221 12.14 14.81 22.96
CA PRO A 221 12.02 14.91 24.41
C PRO A 221 13.40 15.18 25.02
N HIS A 222 13.44 15.99 26.07
CA HIS A 222 14.66 16.26 26.82
C HIS A 222 14.99 15.07 27.71
N ARG A 223 16.23 14.56 27.61
CA ARG A 223 16.64 13.34 28.34
C ARG A 223 16.72 13.56 29.86
N ASP A 224 17.24 14.71 30.26
CA ASP A 224 17.56 15.01 31.66
C ASP A 224 16.50 15.87 32.37
N LYS A 225 15.44 16.27 31.65
CA LYS A 225 14.37 17.13 32.15
C LYS A 225 13.01 16.58 31.68
N PRO A 226 12.39 15.68 32.44
CA PRO A 226 11.07 15.15 32.10
C PRO A 226 10.07 16.31 31.90
N GLY A 227 9.24 16.22 30.86
CA GLY A 227 8.28 17.29 30.54
C GLY A 227 8.86 18.46 29.76
N TRP A 228 10.10 18.38 29.25
CA TRP A 228 10.69 19.40 28.39
C TRP A 228 10.93 18.88 26.97
N THR A 229 10.76 19.76 26.00
CA THR A 229 11.02 19.52 24.58
C THR A 229 12.23 20.34 24.14
N ARG A 230 13.13 19.73 23.35
CA ARG A 230 14.27 20.43 22.72
C ARG A 230 14.25 20.32 21.20
N TRP A 231 14.75 21.36 20.54
CA TRP A 231 14.87 21.44 19.08
C TRP A 231 16.07 22.29 18.67
N LYS A 232 16.46 22.21 17.40
CA LYS A 232 17.45 23.12 16.80
C LYS A 232 16.73 24.27 16.11
N ASP A 233 17.16 25.50 16.38
CA ASP A 233 16.70 26.67 15.63
C ASP A 233 17.33 26.74 14.23
N GLN A 234 17.01 27.80 13.47
CA GLN A 234 17.51 27.98 12.09
C GLN A 234 19.04 28.09 12.03
N ASN A 235 19.68 28.50 13.13
CA ASN A 235 21.12 28.63 13.24
C ASN A 235 21.78 27.34 13.79
N GLY A 236 20.99 26.28 13.98
CA GLY A 236 21.46 25.01 14.51
C GLY A 236 21.70 25.00 16.02
N ALA A 237 21.40 26.11 16.73
CA ALA A 237 21.55 26.19 18.18
C ALA A 237 20.40 25.44 18.87
N TRP A 238 20.71 24.77 19.97
CA TRP A 238 19.71 24.05 20.75
C TRP A 238 18.86 25.03 21.56
N ARG A 239 17.54 24.86 21.46
CA ARG A 239 16.53 25.55 22.26
C ARG A 239 15.73 24.51 23.03
N GLU A 240 15.24 24.91 24.20
CA GLU A 240 14.41 24.08 25.06
C GLU A 240 13.24 24.89 25.63
N ARG A 241 12.11 24.21 25.87
CA ARG A 241 10.96 24.75 26.58
C ARG A 241 10.16 23.64 27.25
N PRO A 242 9.30 23.94 28.23
CA PRO A 242 8.31 22.98 28.71
C PRO A 242 7.48 22.41 27.55
N SER A 243 7.29 21.10 27.55
CA SER A 243 6.48 20.39 26.56
C SER A 243 5.02 20.81 26.71
N THR A 244 4.32 20.97 25.58
CA THR A 244 2.85 21.09 25.63
C THR A 244 2.22 19.71 25.86
N LYS A 245 0.95 19.69 26.24
CA LYS A 245 0.21 18.44 26.44
C LYS A 245 0.23 17.56 25.18
N GLU A 246 0.04 18.15 24.01
CA GLU A 246 0.01 17.45 22.72
C GLU A 246 1.38 16.85 22.36
N GLU A 247 2.47 17.52 22.72
CA GLU A 247 3.83 16.99 22.52
C GLU A 247 4.10 15.78 23.41
N LEU A 248 3.65 15.83 24.67
CA LEU A 248 3.76 14.70 25.59
C LEU A 248 2.97 13.49 25.10
N GLU A 249 1.74 13.70 24.65
CA GLU A 249 0.91 12.65 24.05
C GLU A 249 1.59 12.04 22.80
N TYR A 250 2.13 12.90 21.91
CA TYR A 250 2.88 12.44 20.73
C TYR A 250 4.13 11.61 21.11
N PHE A 251 4.90 12.05 22.11
CA PHE A 251 6.08 11.32 22.55
C PHE A 251 5.72 9.99 23.23
N ALA A 252 4.64 9.95 24.00
CA ALA A 252 4.13 8.73 24.61
C ALA A 252 3.70 7.70 23.54
N ASP A 253 2.88 8.10 22.57
CA ASP A 253 2.45 7.23 21.47
C ASP A 253 3.65 6.71 20.67
N LYS A 254 4.61 7.59 20.37
CA LYS A 254 5.83 7.22 19.65
C LYS A 254 6.70 6.23 20.43
N ALA A 255 6.82 6.39 21.74
CA ALA A 255 7.58 5.46 22.59
C ALA A 255 6.92 4.09 22.64
N LEU A 256 5.58 4.04 22.76
CA LEU A 256 4.82 2.80 22.81
C LEU A 256 4.89 2.00 21.50
N ARG A 257 4.89 2.68 20.34
CA ARG A 257 5.09 2.02 19.03
C ARG A 257 6.46 1.34 18.87
N GLY A 258 7.45 1.73 19.68
CA GLY A 258 8.79 1.14 19.67
C GLY A 258 8.90 -0.15 20.50
N ILE A 259 7.87 -0.50 21.28
CA ILE A 259 7.88 -1.70 22.14
C ILE A 259 7.21 -2.85 21.36
N PRO A 260 7.97 -3.89 20.93
CA PRO A 260 7.38 -5.02 20.24
C PRO A 260 6.40 -5.76 21.17
N GLY A 261 5.15 -5.93 20.71
CA GLY A 261 4.10 -6.67 21.42
C GLY A 261 2.98 -5.82 22.05
N ILE A 262 3.07 -4.49 22.04
CA ILE A 262 2.01 -3.60 22.56
C ILE A 262 1.20 -3.04 21.39
N LEU A 263 -0.09 -3.39 21.33
CA LEU A 263 -1.03 -2.82 20.36
C LEU A 263 -1.38 -1.36 20.73
N PRO A 264 -1.60 -0.46 19.75
CA PRO A 264 -1.93 0.93 20.02
C PRO A 264 -3.26 1.07 20.78
N PHE A 265 -3.27 1.96 21.78
CA PHE A 265 -4.31 2.21 22.81
C PHE A 265 -5.69 2.67 22.29
N SER A 266 -5.91 2.70 20.98
CA SER A 266 -7.05 3.38 20.36
C SER A 266 -8.37 2.58 20.37
N PHE A 267 -8.45 1.42 21.06
CA PHE A 267 -9.62 0.52 21.00
C PHE A 267 -10.09 -0.06 22.34
N LEU A 268 -9.64 0.45 23.50
CA LEU A 268 -10.13 -0.04 24.80
C LEU A 268 -11.08 0.97 25.46
N PRO A 269 -12.31 0.56 25.88
CA PRO A 269 -13.21 1.40 26.64
C PRO A 269 -12.60 1.76 28.01
N GLY A 270 -12.82 3.01 28.44
CA GLY A 270 -12.04 3.74 29.45
C GLY A 270 -12.04 3.24 30.91
N ARG A 271 -12.32 1.96 31.19
CA ARG A 271 -12.26 1.40 32.56
C ARG A 271 -11.04 0.52 32.85
N ILE A 272 -10.19 0.21 31.86
CA ILE A 272 -9.02 -0.68 32.05
C ILE A 272 -7.72 0.12 32.26
N LEU A 273 -7.76 1.44 32.13
CA LEU A 273 -6.58 2.31 32.20
C LEU A 273 -6.00 2.48 33.61
N GLU A 274 -6.82 2.44 34.67
CA GLU A 274 -6.33 2.56 36.06
C GLU A 274 -5.65 1.28 36.56
N GLU A 275 -6.19 0.10 36.28
CA GLU A 275 -5.63 -1.16 36.78
C GLU A 275 -4.28 -1.52 36.13
N GLN A 276 -4.05 -1.14 34.88
CA GLN A 276 -2.81 -1.48 34.18
C GLN A 276 -1.66 -0.50 34.41
N MET A 277 -1.94 0.73 34.84
CA MET A 277 -0.88 1.67 35.23
C MET A 277 -0.22 1.30 36.56
N CYS A 278 -0.95 0.68 37.49
CA CYS A 278 -0.40 0.22 38.78
C CYS A 278 0.58 -0.97 38.65
N GLN A 279 0.53 -1.74 37.56
CA GLN A 279 1.41 -2.90 37.37
C GLN A 279 2.79 -2.56 36.78
N LEU A 280 2.98 -1.35 36.25
CA LEU A 280 4.19 -0.98 35.51
C LEU A 280 5.22 -0.17 36.33
N THR A 281 4.92 0.15 37.59
CA THR A 281 5.89 0.78 38.51
C THR A 281 5.80 0.18 39.91
N PRO A 282 6.75 -0.67 40.33
CA PRO A 282 6.83 -1.11 41.71
C PRO A 282 7.24 0.09 42.59
N GLY A 283 6.32 0.57 43.44
CA GLY A 283 6.68 1.39 44.61
C GLY A 283 6.05 2.77 44.78
N LYS A 284 5.09 3.21 43.96
CA LYS A 284 4.38 4.48 44.21
C LYS A 284 2.92 4.44 43.76
N CYS A 285 2.05 3.86 44.60
CA CYS A 285 0.64 4.24 44.60
C CYS A 285 0.48 5.40 45.60
N LEU A 286 -0.02 6.54 45.14
CA LEU A 286 -0.46 7.63 46.01
C LEU A 286 -1.69 7.17 46.81
N PRO A 287 -1.87 7.62 48.07
CA PRO A 287 -3.06 7.30 48.84
C PRO A 287 -4.27 8.06 48.26
N ASP A 288 -5.40 7.36 48.18
CA ASP A 288 -6.69 7.90 47.77
C ASP A 288 -7.09 9.08 48.66
N SER A 289 -7.25 10.26 48.06
CA SER A 289 -7.96 11.40 48.67
C SER A 289 -8.36 12.44 47.60
N ILE A 290 -9.68 12.64 47.51
CA ILE A 290 -10.46 13.70 46.82
C ILE A 290 -10.83 13.44 45.36
#